data_AF-A0A850QTH4-F1
#
_entry.id   AF-A0A850QTH4-F1
#
_cell.length_a   1.000
_cell.length_b   1.000
_cell.length_c   1.000
_cell.angle_alpha   90.00
_cell.angle_beta   90.00
_cell.angle_gamma   90.00
#
_symmetry.space_group_name_H-M   'P 1'
#
loop_
_entity.id
_entity.type
_entity.pdbx_description
1 polymer ?
#
loop_
_entity_poly.entity_id
_entity_poly.type
_entity_poly.pdbx_seq_one_letter_code
_entity_poly.pdbx_strand_id
1 'polypeptide(L)'
;MKKHYLALIIAASLGLTACGGDSKTTGTPTVNPDIADSLKAETKVNFDIISNPTAPIIVMPTYLAMDQQDGTLSVESSAVDPTNLGDPLVAMGETDGWSTSQPIQINFTGNPLDPTTGSNSFHLIKSGDPTNLADTTQPTELVAGVDYQVMISGDTLTAILLKPLDPASNYMFAVTNDLLDSKGNPVGMSNSYAAIKAATPPPSSALLPAQAVTHATENEFAQVGVDKSKIIFSSWFTTASVGDVLFAAKSATALAIQNGAESVWKGTAKAEDITPSQLSSLFKIDLPTDAGKTVEGKGEIYKGNITLPYYLDIRPDHFLTTPWQSGMPSLAKIQYVLTHGSDADKQAVQQQLNDL
;
A
#
# COMPACT_ATOMS: atom_id res chain seq x y z
N MET A 1 -12.57 13.52 33.63
CA MET A 1 -12.28 14.88 33.10
C MET A 1 -11.75 14.69 31.69
N LYS A 2 -12.27 15.20 30.57
CA LYS A 2 -13.26 16.24 30.25
C LYS A 2 -13.75 15.91 28.81
N LYS A 3 -14.92 15.25 28.66
CA LYS A 3 -15.48 14.81 27.35
C LYS A 3 -16.30 15.89 26.63
N HIS A 4 -16.21 17.15 27.04
CA HIS A 4 -17.06 18.25 26.53
C HIS A 4 -16.29 19.49 26.03
N TYR A 5 -14.97 19.39 25.78
CA TYR A 5 -14.18 20.55 25.33
C TYR A 5 -13.73 20.48 23.85
N LEU A 6 -13.88 19.34 23.16
CA LEU A 6 -13.46 19.24 21.75
C LEU A 6 -14.49 19.81 20.76
N ALA A 7 -15.79 19.75 21.08
CA ALA A 7 -16.85 20.22 20.19
C ALA A 7 -17.02 21.76 20.16
N LEU A 8 -16.46 22.47 21.15
CA LEU A 8 -16.67 23.92 21.33
C LEU A 8 -15.61 24.81 20.65
N ILE A 9 -14.46 24.25 20.24
CA ILE A 9 -13.38 25.04 19.62
C ILE A 9 -13.53 25.10 18.09
N ILE A 10 -14.10 24.07 17.47
CA ILE A 10 -14.27 23.99 16.00
C ILE A 10 -15.49 24.81 15.53
N ALA A 11 -16.52 24.95 16.37
CA ALA A 11 -17.70 25.77 16.07
C ALA A 11 -17.44 27.29 16.22
N ALA A 12 -16.45 27.69 17.02
CA ALA A 12 -16.16 29.11 17.28
C ALA A 12 -15.34 29.78 16.17
N SER A 13 -14.54 29.02 15.40
CA SER A 13 -13.72 29.58 14.31
C SER A 13 -14.42 29.62 12.95
N LEU A 14 -15.51 28.88 12.77
CA LEU A 14 -16.24 28.82 11.48
C LEU A 14 -17.56 29.62 11.50
N GLY A 15 -18.01 30.10 12.66
CA GLY A 15 -19.29 30.79 12.85
C GLY A 15 -19.26 32.33 12.83
N LEU A 16 -18.10 32.98 12.66
CA LEU A 16 -17.98 34.45 12.71
C LEU A 16 -17.79 35.11 11.33
N THR A 17 -18.60 34.72 10.33
CA THR A 17 -18.74 35.51 9.09
C THR A 17 -20.21 35.84 8.81
N ALA A 18 -20.87 36.51 9.76
CA ALA A 18 -22.17 37.13 9.53
C ALA A 18 -22.47 38.25 10.54
N CYS A 19 -21.74 39.38 10.47
CA CYS A 19 -22.26 40.71 10.80
C CYS A 19 -21.28 41.77 10.28
N GLY A 20 -21.77 42.78 9.57
CA GLY A 20 -20.97 43.72 8.79
C GLY A 20 -20.23 44.81 9.56
N GLY A 21 -19.37 45.52 8.82
CA GLY A 21 -18.73 46.77 9.22
C GLY A 21 -17.35 46.92 8.58
N ASP A 22 -17.21 47.87 7.66
CA ASP A 22 -15.97 48.25 6.98
C ASP A 22 -14.78 48.37 7.93
N SER A 23 -13.89 47.40 7.94
CA SER A 23 -12.54 47.50 8.50
C SER A 23 -11.68 46.40 7.90
N LYS A 24 -10.72 46.79 7.05
CA LYS A 24 -9.67 45.90 6.55
C LYS A 24 -8.81 45.45 7.73
N THR A 25 -9.00 44.24 8.21
CA THR A 25 -8.12 43.61 9.18
C THR A 25 -6.86 43.13 8.46
N THR A 26 -5.76 43.86 8.64
CA THR A 26 -4.43 43.44 8.22
C THR A 26 -3.91 42.40 9.21
N GLY A 27 -4.26 41.15 8.99
CA GLY A 27 -3.68 39.99 9.66
C GLY A 27 -3.69 38.82 8.70
N THR A 28 -2.58 38.09 8.61
CA THR A 28 -2.52 36.83 7.86
C THR A 28 -3.63 35.91 8.38
N PRO A 29 -4.51 35.36 7.53
CA PRO A 29 -5.58 34.47 7.98
C PRO A 29 -5.01 33.35 8.87
N THR A 30 -5.61 33.12 10.03
CA THR A 30 -5.23 32.01 10.95
C THR A 30 -5.51 30.63 10.34
N VAL A 31 -6.31 30.58 9.27
CA VAL A 31 -6.63 29.39 8.48
C VAL A 31 -6.36 29.74 7.02
N ASN A 32 -5.66 28.86 6.29
CA ASN A 32 -5.42 29.02 4.86
C ASN A 32 -6.77 29.21 4.13
N PRO A 33 -6.98 30.30 3.36
CA PRO A 33 -8.22 30.55 2.62
C PRO A 33 -8.65 29.38 1.73
N ASP A 34 -7.72 28.70 1.06
CA ASP A 34 -8.01 27.58 0.17
C ASP A 34 -8.59 26.39 0.95
N ILE A 35 -8.06 26.14 2.15
CA ILE A 35 -8.59 25.12 3.07
C ILE A 35 -9.98 25.54 3.54
N ALA A 36 -10.16 26.81 3.95
CA ALA A 36 -11.43 27.30 4.44
C ALA A 36 -12.54 27.25 3.37
N ASP A 37 -12.21 27.53 2.10
CA ASP A 37 -13.15 27.47 0.99
C ASP A 37 -13.45 26.03 0.58
N SER A 38 -12.44 25.16 0.52
CA SER A 38 -12.64 23.73 0.26
C SER A 38 -13.54 23.07 1.30
N LEU A 39 -13.42 23.46 2.59
CA LEU A 39 -14.27 22.94 3.66
C LEU A 39 -15.75 23.37 3.57
N LYS A 40 -16.10 24.38 2.77
CA LYS A 40 -17.48 24.80 2.54
C LYS A 40 -18.19 23.98 1.46
N ALA A 41 -17.46 23.18 0.67
CA ALA A 41 -18.05 22.35 -0.38
C ALA A 41 -19.09 21.39 0.20
N GLU A 42 -20.21 21.22 -0.52
CA GLU A 42 -21.27 20.25 -0.17
C GLU A 42 -20.78 18.82 -0.37
N THR A 43 -20.05 18.59 -1.46
CA THR A 43 -19.47 17.29 -1.82
C THR A 43 -18.03 17.21 -1.34
N LYS A 44 -17.67 16.15 -0.61
CA LYS A 44 -16.34 16.02 0.03
C LYS A 44 -15.76 14.63 -0.14
N VAL A 45 -14.42 14.55 -0.19
CA VAL A 45 -13.68 13.28 -0.13
C VAL A 45 -14.09 12.52 1.15
N ASN A 46 -14.42 11.24 1.01
CA ASN A 46 -14.76 10.37 2.13
C ASN A 46 -13.47 9.84 2.78
N PHE A 47 -12.86 10.66 3.63
CA PHE A 47 -11.65 10.33 4.38
C PHE A 47 -11.78 10.85 5.81
N ASP A 48 -11.65 9.97 6.80
CA ASP A 48 -11.76 10.33 8.20
C ASP A 48 -10.89 9.48 9.12
N ILE A 49 -9.78 10.05 9.58
CA ILE A 49 -8.87 9.42 10.55
C ILE A 49 -8.94 10.07 11.95
N ILE A 50 -9.86 11.02 12.16
CA ILE A 50 -9.92 11.82 13.39
C ILE A 50 -11.19 11.55 14.18
N SER A 51 -12.36 11.49 13.53
CA SER A 51 -13.64 11.43 14.26
C SER A 51 -13.84 10.10 14.97
N ASN A 52 -13.39 9.00 14.37
CA ASN A 52 -13.43 7.66 14.95
C ASN A 52 -12.10 6.91 14.73
N PRO A 53 -11.08 7.15 15.57
CA PRO A 53 -9.75 6.53 15.40
C PRO A 53 -9.74 5.01 15.46
N THR A 54 -10.78 4.38 16.03
CA THR A 54 -10.91 2.92 16.11
C THR A 54 -11.54 2.29 14.86
N ALA A 55 -12.13 3.10 13.98
CA ALA A 55 -12.64 2.67 12.69
C ALA A 55 -12.47 3.82 11.68
N PRO A 56 -11.22 4.12 11.30
CA PRO A 56 -10.93 5.22 10.38
C PRO A 56 -11.46 4.90 8.97
N ILE A 57 -11.84 5.94 8.24
CA ILE A 57 -12.13 5.87 6.81
C ILE A 57 -10.87 6.31 6.07
N ILE A 58 -10.18 5.35 5.45
CA ILE A 58 -8.98 5.59 4.65
C ILE A 58 -9.25 5.34 3.17
N VAL A 59 -8.48 5.98 2.30
CA VAL A 59 -8.50 5.74 0.85
C VAL A 59 -7.31 4.86 0.51
N MET A 60 -7.55 3.75 -0.17
CA MET A 60 -6.50 2.81 -0.56
C MET A 60 -6.14 2.98 -2.05
N PRO A 61 -4.86 2.80 -2.44
CA PRO A 61 -3.71 2.46 -1.60
C PRO A 61 -3.20 3.64 -0.76
N THR A 62 -2.57 3.36 0.39
CA THR A 62 -2.05 4.42 1.28
C THR A 62 -0.96 3.94 2.21
N TYR A 63 -0.01 4.84 2.48
CA TYR A 63 1.00 4.71 3.54
C TYR A 63 0.41 4.56 4.94
N LEU A 64 -0.83 5.02 5.16
CA LEU A 64 -1.50 4.90 6.46
C LEU A 64 -1.80 3.45 6.86
N ALA A 65 -1.80 2.54 5.89
CA ALA A 65 -2.01 1.11 6.08
C ALA A 65 -0.76 0.31 5.64
N MET A 66 0.41 0.86 5.96
CA MET A 66 1.71 0.19 5.84
C MET A 66 2.39 0.12 7.21
N ASP A 67 2.99 -1.02 7.52
CA ASP A 67 3.83 -1.20 8.69
C ASP A 67 5.14 -0.41 8.49
N GLN A 68 5.46 0.45 9.46
CA GLN A 68 6.63 1.33 9.37
C GLN A 68 7.95 0.64 9.70
N GLN A 69 7.91 -0.56 10.29
CA GLN A 69 9.08 -1.33 10.67
C GLN A 69 9.51 -2.25 9.54
N ASP A 70 8.57 -2.82 8.80
CA ASP A 70 8.88 -3.85 7.82
C ASP A 70 8.32 -3.64 6.41
N GLY A 71 7.55 -2.58 6.22
CA GLY A 71 7.03 -2.19 4.92
C GLY A 71 5.92 -3.08 4.39
N THR A 72 5.44 -4.07 5.14
CA THR A 72 4.25 -4.83 4.74
C THR A 72 3.00 -3.98 4.88
N LEU A 73 1.90 -4.43 4.28
CA LEU A 73 0.62 -3.78 4.50
C LEU A 73 0.15 -4.06 5.94
N SER A 74 -0.42 -3.05 6.61
CA SER A 74 -1.07 -3.22 7.91
C SER A 74 -2.57 -2.93 7.75
N VAL A 75 -3.26 -3.94 7.22
CA VAL A 75 -4.68 -3.87 6.80
C VAL A 75 -5.56 -4.87 7.57
N GLU A 76 -4.94 -5.86 8.22
CA GLU A 76 -5.54 -6.93 9.01
C GLU A 76 -6.40 -6.42 10.17
N SER A 77 -6.05 -5.26 10.74
CA SER A 77 -6.83 -4.62 11.81
C SER A 77 -8.24 -4.20 11.37
N SER A 78 -8.49 -4.13 10.06
CA SER A 78 -9.80 -3.84 9.48
C SER A 78 -10.62 -5.10 9.16
N ALA A 79 -10.05 -6.30 9.36
CA ALA A 79 -10.76 -7.57 9.21
C ALA A 79 -11.57 -7.92 10.46
N VAL A 80 -12.58 -8.79 10.29
CA VAL A 80 -13.41 -9.27 11.42
C VAL A 80 -12.58 -10.14 12.37
N ASP A 81 -11.72 -10.98 11.82
CA ASP A 81 -10.74 -11.78 12.54
C ASP A 81 -9.34 -11.52 11.94
N PRO A 82 -8.52 -10.65 12.57
CA PRO A 82 -7.18 -10.33 12.09
C PRO A 82 -6.19 -11.51 12.04
N THR A 83 -6.55 -12.67 12.61
CA THR A 83 -5.70 -13.87 12.60
C THR A 83 -6.07 -14.87 11.50
N ASN A 84 -7.18 -14.63 10.79
CA ASN A 84 -7.67 -15.51 9.76
C ASN A 84 -7.01 -15.21 8.41
N LEU A 85 -5.91 -15.89 8.08
CA LEU A 85 -5.24 -15.79 6.78
C LEU A 85 -6.09 -16.27 5.58
N GLY A 86 -7.24 -16.90 5.81
CA GLY A 86 -8.23 -17.18 4.76
C GLY A 86 -9.07 -15.95 4.37
N ASP A 87 -9.04 -14.88 5.16
CA ASP A 87 -9.61 -13.58 4.81
C ASP A 87 -8.66 -12.87 3.82
N PRO A 88 -9.12 -12.51 2.61
CA PRO A 88 -8.28 -11.80 1.63
C PRO A 88 -7.64 -10.51 2.16
N LEU A 89 -8.31 -9.82 3.09
CA LEU A 89 -7.79 -8.60 3.69
C LEU A 89 -6.61 -8.90 4.62
N VAL A 90 -6.71 -9.96 5.43
CA VAL A 90 -5.61 -10.41 6.30
C VAL A 90 -4.45 -10.94 5.47
N ALA A 91 -4.74 -11.77 4.46
CA ALA A 91 -3.71 -12.28 3.55
C ALA A 91 -2.97 -11.17 2.79
N MET A 92 -3.66 -10.08 2.46
CA MET A 92 -3.05 -8.90 1.84
C MET A 92 -2.08 -8.16 2.79
N GLY A 93 -2.27 -8.26 4.11
CA GLY A 93 -1.34 -7.73 5.11
C GLY A 93 0.07 -8.34 5.03
N GLU A 94 0.18 -9.55 4.49
CA GLU A 94 1.47 -10.25 4.34
C GLU A 94 2.28 -9.80 3.12
N THR A 95 1.78 -8.85 2.31
CA THR A 95 2.50 -8.35 1.13
C THR A 95 3.35 -7.13 1.44
N ASP A 96 4.52 -7.02 0.81
CA ASP A 96 5.50 -5.93 0.97
C ASP A 96 5.18 -4.67 0.16
N GLY A 97 3.89 -4.43 -0.07
CA GLY A 97 3.40 -3.31 -0.88
C GLY A 97 2.07 -3.61 -1.56
N TRP A 98 1.54 -2.60 -2.24
CA TRP A 98 0.25 -2.65 -2.93
C TRP A 98 0.37 -3.28 -4.32
N SER A 99 -0.76 -3.75 -4.83
CA SER A 99 -0.85 -4.36 -6.16
C SER A 99 -0.41 -3.37 -7.26
N THR A 100 0.34 -3.88 -8.25
CA THR A 100 0.76 -3.12 -9.42
C THR A 100 -0.35 -2.91 -10.45
N SER A 101 -1.50 -3.57 -10.32
CA SER A 101 -2.57 -3.53 -11.32
C SER A 101 -3.97 -3.25 -10.74
N GLN A 102 -4.08 -3.06 -9.44
CA GLN A 102 -5.37 -2.78 -8.79
C GLN A 102 -5.83 -1.35 -9.09
N PRO A 103 -7.10 -1.13 -9.46
CA PRO A 103 -7.66 0.22 -9.59
C PRO A 103 -7.63 0.98 -8.27
N ILE A 104 -7.38 2.29 -8.35
CA ILE A 104 -7.46 3.20 -7.21
C ILE A 104 -8.89 3.74 -7.15
N GLN A 105 -9.56 3.56 -6.01
CA GLN A 105 -10.94 4.00 -5.80
C GLN A 105 -10.99 5.04 -4.68
N ILE A 106 -11.66 6.16 -4.97
CA ILE A 106 -11.84 7.26 -4.04
C ILE A 106 -13.33 7.52 -3.93
N ASN A 107 -13.86 7.37 -2.73
CA ASN A 107 -15.27 7.60 -2.44
C ASN A 107 -15.47 9.05 -1.96
N PHE A 108 -16.64 9.59 -2.25
CA PHE A 108 -17.04 10.93 -1.86
C PHE A 108 -18.39 10.87 -1.12
N THR A 109 -18.69 11.93 -0.39
CA THR A 109 -19.98 12.13 0.29
C THR A 109 -20.61 13.41 -0.25
N GLY A 110 -21.94 13.47 -0.28
CA GLY A 110 -22.68 14.63 -0.82
C GLY A 110 -23.37 14.32 -2.13
N ASN A 111 -23.22 15.19 -3.13
CA ASN A 111 -23.85 15.00 -4.44
C ASN A 111 -23.08 13.96 -5.28
N PRO A 112 -23.73 13.32 -6.28
CA PRO A 112 -23.02 12.56 -7.30
C PRO A 112 -21.99 13.44 -8.02
N LEU A 113 -20.87 12.87 -8.45
CA LEU A 113 -19.80 13.52 -9.19
C LEU A 113 -20.17 13.79 -10.66
N ASP A 114 -19.59 14.82 -11.27
CA ASP A 114 -19.68 15.06 -12.72
C ASP A 114 -18.72 14.11 -13.47
N PRO A 115 -19.24 13.18 -14.29
CA PRO A 115 -18.41 12.17 -14.94
C PRO A 115 -17.42 12.73 -15.96
N THR A 116 -17.58 13.98 -16.40
CA THR A 116 -16.72 14.61 -17.41
C THR A 116 -15.45 15.25 -16.82
N THR A 117 -15.38 15.39 -15.49
CA THR A 117 -14.30 16.14 -14.81
C THR A 117 -13.22 15.26 -14.20
N GLY A 118 -13.41 13.93 -14.21
CA GLY A 118 -12.48 12.97 -13.57
C GLY A 118 -11.07 12.97 -14.16
N SER A 119 -10.93 13.00 -15.49
CA SER A 119 -9.62 12.88 -16.14
C SER A 119 -8.67 14.05 -15.85
N ASN A 120 -9.22 15.25 -15.63
CA ASN A 120 -8.41 16.46 -15.37
C ASN A 120 -8.14 16.70 -13.89
N SER A 121 -8.78 15.94 -12.99
CA SER A 121 -8.74 16.17 -11.55
C SER A 121 -7.94 15.12 -10.78
N PHE A 122 -7.66 13.96 -11.38
CA PHE A 122 -6.86 12.91 -10.78
C PHE A 122 -5.48 12.84 -11.43
N HIS A 123 -4.46 12.91 -10.59
CA HIS A 123 -3.05 12.85 -10.98
C HIS A 123 -2.39 11.65 -10.33
N LEU A 124 -1.53 10.96 -11.08
CA LEU A 124 -0.72 9.84 -10.60
C LEU A 124 0.72 10.10 -11.00
N ILE A 125 1.64 10.01 -10.05
CA ILE A 125 3.08 10.20 -10.28
C ILE A 125 3.84 8.97 -9.79
N LYS A 126 4.95 8.66 -10.46
CA LYS A 126 6.03 7.82 -9.93
C LYS A 126 7.10 8.75 -9.36
N SER A 127 7.57 8.51 -8.14
CA SER A 127 8.67 9.29 -7.56
C SER A 127 9.59 8.41 -6.69
N GLY A 128 10.47 9.03 -5.92
CA GLY A 128 11.21 8.42 -4.81
C GLY A 128 10.35 8.25 -3.56
N ASP A 129 10.97 7.77 -2.49
CA ASP A 129 10.35 7.75 -1.16
C ASP A 129 10.26 9.19 -0.60
N PRO A 130 9.04 9.75 -0.43
CA PRO A 130 8.86 11.14 0.00
C PRO A 130 9.31 11.38 1.46
N THR A 131 9.54 10.31 2.22
CA THR A 131 10.02 10.37 3.60
C THR A 131 11.54 10.25 3.71
N ASN A 132 12.21 9.81 2.64
CA ASN A 132 13.66 9.69 2.58
C ASN A 132 14.28 10.93 1.94
N LEU A 133 14.79 11.85 2.77
CA LEU A 133 15.44 13.09 2.30
C LEU A 133 16.70 12.86 1.46
N ALA A 134 17.28 11.66 1.48
CA ALA A 134 18.43 11.31 0.63
C ALA A 134 18.00 10.80 -0.75
N ASP A 135 16.73 10.45 -0.94
CA ASP A 135 16.18 10.11 -2.24
C ASP A 135 16.07 11.38 -3.09
N THR A 136 16.70 11.34 -4.26
CA THR A 136 16.75 12.46 -5.22
C THR A 136 16.02 12.15 -6.51
N THR A 137 15.28 11.04 -6.52
CA THR A 137 14.44 10.62 -7.66
C THR A 137 13.43 11.72 -7.97
N GLN A 138 13.46 12.20 -9.21
CA GLN A 138 12.53 13.24 -9.64
C GLN A 138 11.15 12.64 -9.97
N PRO A 139 10.05 13.28 -9.55
CA PRO A 139 8.72 12.79 -9.84
C PRO A 139 8.42 12.86 -11.33
N THR A 140 7.76 11.83 -11.85
CA THR A 140 7.29 11.74 -13.23
C THR A 140 5.79 11.51 -13.23
N GLU A 141 5.03 12.40 -13.86
CA GLU A 141 3.58 12.24 -14.03
C GLU A 141 3.27 11.15 -15.06
N LEU A 142 2.36 10.25 -14.67
CA LEU A 142 1.83 9.22 -15.55
C LEU A 142 0.75 9.84 -16.43
N VAL A 143 0.61 9.33 -17.65
CA VAL A 143 -0.22 9.97 -18.67
C VAL A 143 -1.63 9.37 -18.68
N ALA A 144 -2.64 10.19 -18.38
CA ALA A 144 -4.04 9.81 -18.51
C ALA A 144 -4.37 9.39 -19.97
N GLY A 145 -5.11 8.30 -20.13
CA GLY A 145 -5.41 7.66 -21.42
C GLY A 145 -4.31 6.75 -21.96
N VAL A 146 -3.12 6.74 -21.35
CA VAL A 146 -1.98 5.89 -21.77
C VAL A 146 -1.56 4.93 -20.66
N ASP A 147 -1.39 5.43 -19.44
CA ASP A 147 -0.94 4.65 -18.28
C ASP A 147 -2.10 4.33 -17.34
N TYR A 148 -3.10 5.22 -17.25
CA TYR A 148 -4.34 5.01 -16.51
C TYR A 148 -5.51 5.72 -17.19
N GLN A 149 -6.75 5.33 -16.86
CA GLN A 149 -7.97 6.05 -17.21
C GLN A 149 -8.79 6.32 -15.95
N VAL A 150 -9.49 7.45 -15.90
CA VAL A 150 -10.36 7.81 -14.78
C VAL A 150 -11.81 7.62 -15.19
N MET A 151 -12.58 6.95 -14.35
CA MET A 151 -14.02 6.79 -14.52
C MET A 151 -14.73 7.24 -13.25
N ILE A 152 -15.90 7.82 -13.42
CA ILE A 152 -16.74 8.26 -12.31
C ILE A 152 -18.07 7.51 -12.41
N SER A 153 -18.54 7.00 -11.27
CA SER A 153 -19.85 6.37 -11.14
C SER A 153 -20.47 6.78 -9.82
N GLY A 154 -21.56 7.56 -9.88
CA GLY A 154 -22.21 8.08 -8.68
C GLY A 154 -21.28 8.99 -7.89
N ASP A 155 -20.93 8.57 -6.68
CA ASP A 155 -20.05 9.26 -5.73
C ASP A 155 -18.64 8.68 -5.68
N THR A 156 -18.26 7.85 -6.66
CA THR A 156 -16.96 7.16 -6.70
C THR A 156 -16.15 7.59 -7.92
N LEU A 157 -14.89 7.96 -7.70
CA LEU A 157 -13.86 8.11 -8.73
C LEU A 157 -12.97 6.86 -8.72
N THR A 158 -12.80 6.24 -9.90
CA THR A 158 -11.96 5.06 -10.09
C THR A 158 -10.90 5.34 -11.14
N ALA A 159 -9.62 5.34 -10.74
CA ALA A 159 -8.50 5.32 -11.66
C ALA A 159 -8.13 3.87 -11.98
N ILE A 160 -8.38 3.45 -13.22
CA ILE A 160 -8.01 2.13 -13.74
C ILE A 160 -6.66 2.22 -14.42
N LEU A 161 -5.72 1.40 -13.97
CA LEU A 161 -4.41 1.27 -14.60
C LEU A 161 -4.53 0.53 -15.94
N LEU A 162 -4.00 1.12 -17.00
CA LEU A 162 -3.97 0.53 -18.35
C LEU A 162 -2.74 -0.34 -18.57
N LYS A 163 -1.73 -0.19 -17.71
CA LYS A 163 -0.52 -1.00 -17.62
C LYS A 163 -0.22 -1.26 -16.15
N PRO A 164 0.36 -2.42 -15.79
CA PRO A 164 0.89 -2.61 -14.46
C PRO A 164 1.92 -1.52 -14.13
N LEU A 165 1.86 -1.01 -12.91
CA LEU A 165 2.92 -0.18 -12.32
C LEU A 165 4.20 -1.01 -12.17
N ASP A 166 5.33 -0.31 -12.06
CA ASP A 166 6.60 -0.98 -11.80
C ASP A 166 6.60 -1.60 -10.40
N PRO A 167 7.14 -2.81 -10.21
CA PRO A 167 7.31 -3.41 -8.89
C PRO A 167 8.31 -2.62 -8.05
N ALA A 168 8.26 -2.81 -6.72
CA ALA A 168 9.21 -2.24 -5.76
C ALA A 168 9.44 -0.71 -5.96
N SER A 169 8.37 0.03 -6.22
CA SER A 169 8.43 1.43 -6.64
C SER A 169 7.47 2.31 -5.83
N ASN A 170 7.80 3.60 -5.71
CA ASN A 170 6.97 4.59 -5.03
C ASN A 170 6.04 5.30 -6.01
N TYR A 171 4.76 5.32 -5.68
CA TYR A 171 3.72 6.02 -6.44
C TYR A 171 2.90 6.91 -5.52
N MET A 172 2.38 7.99 -6.07
CA MET A 172 1.53 8.93 -5.34
C MET A 172 0.37 9.32 -6.23
N PHE A 173 -0.81 9.51 -5.65
CA PHE A 173 -1.95 10.08 -6.35
C PHE A 173 -2.50 11.30 -5.62
N ALA A 174 -3.09 12.21 -6.38
CA ALA A 174 -3.79 13.38 -5.86
C ALA A 174 -5.10 13.60 -6.61
N VAL A 175 -6.06 14.16 -5.89
CA VAL A 175 -7.31 14.69 -6.45
C VAL A 175 -7.34 16.19 -6.21
N THR A 176 -7.66 16.96 -7.25
CA THR A 176 -7.83 18.41 -7.19
C THR A 176 -9.30 18.81 -7.13
N ASN A 177 -9.56 20.06 -6.72
CA ASN A 177 -10.89 20.68 -6.79
C ASN A 177 -11.33 21.04 -8.22
N ASP A 178 -10.57 20.67 -9.25
CA ASP A 178 -11.06 20.66 -10.63
C ASP A 178 -12.09 19.51 -10.84
N LEU A 179 -12.16 18.55 -9.89
CA LEU A 179 -13.26 17.60 -9.79
C LEU A 179 -14.52 18.35 -9.38
N LEU A 180 -15.57 18.23 -10.20
CA LEU A 180 -16.87 18.84 -9.92
C LEU A 180 -17.89 17.80 -9.52
N ASP A 181 -18.87 18.22 -8.73
CA ASP A 181 -20.10 17.48 -8.55
C ASP A 181 -21.08 17.71 -9.72
N SER A 182 -22.13 16.90 -9.78
CA SER A 182 -23.19 16.95 -10.79
C SER A 182 -23.99 18.27 -10.81
N LYS A 183 -23.81 19.15 -9.81
CA LYS A 183 -24.37 20.51 -9.81
C LYS A 183 -23.37 21.55 -10.33
N GLY A 184 -22.17 21.14 -10.74
CA GLY A 184 -21.09 22.00 -11.23
C GLY A 184 -20.27 22.66 -10.12
N ASN A 185 -20.38 22.21 -8.86
CA ASN A 185 -19.60 22.77 -7.76
C ASN A 185 -18.29 21.99 -7.55
N PRO A 186 -17.18 22.67 -7.23
CA PRO A 186 -15.94 22.02 -6.84
C PRO A 186 -16.13 21.09 -5.64
N VAL A 187 -15.54 19.90 -5.73
CA VAL A 187 -15.48 18.95 -4.61
C VAL A 187 -14.43 19.44 -3.60
N GLY A 188 -14.72 19.26 -2.32
CA GLY A 188 -13.86 19.70 -1.22
C GLY A 188 -13.12 18.57 -0.49
N MET A 189 -12.18 18.97 0.35
CA MET A 189 -11.48 18.07 1.26
C MET A 189 -12.33 17.71 2.49
N SER A 190 -11.99 16.60 3.14
CA SER A 190 -12.55 16.25 4.44
C SER A 190 -11.91 17.07 5.57
N ASN A 191 -12.55 17.12 6.74
CA ASN A 191 -11.97 17.76 7.93
C ASN A 191 -10.65 17.09 8.34
N SER A 192 -10.57 15.77 8.19
CA SER A 192 -9.39 14.99 8.55
C SER A 192 -8.23 15.26 7.59
N TYR A 193 -8.50 15.40 6.28
CA TYR A 193 -7.46 15.82 5.34
C TYR A 193 -7.03 17.28 5.58
N ALA A 194 -7.98 18.19 5.83
CA ALA A 194 -7.67 19.58 6.15
C ALA A 194 -6.73 19.72 7.35
N ALA A 195 -6.93 18.89 8.39
CA ALA A 195 -6.09 18.89 9.59
C ALA A 195 -4.63 18.48 9.31
N ILE A 196 -4.40 17.52 8.41
CA ILE A 196 -3.05 17.06 8.04
C ILE A 196 -2.45 17.86 6.87
N LYS A 197 -3.27 18.55 6.06
CA LYS A 197 -2.82 19.49 5.03
C LYS A 197 -2.36 20.83 5.63
N ALA A 198 -3.00 21.29 6.70
CA ALA A 198 -2.66 22.57 7.32
C ALA A 198 -1.18 22.65 7.72
N ALA A 199 -0.59 23.86 7.63
CA ALA A 199 0.78 24.10 8.10
C ALA A 199 0.88 24.17 9.63
N THR A 200 -0.24 24.38 10.32
CA THR A 200 -0.31 24.35 11.78
C THR A 200 -0.25 22.90 12.30
N PRO A 201 0.27 22.67 13.51
CA PRO A 201 0.24 21.35 14.12
C PRO A 201 -1.18 20.75 14.16
N PRO A 202 -1.33 19.44 13.92
CA PRO A 202 -2.64 18.81 13.91
C PRO A 202 -3.21 18.71 15.34
N PRO A 203 -4.52 18.41 15.50
CA PRO A 203 -5.18 18.33 16.81
C PRO A 203 -4.59 17.30 17.79
N SER A 204 -3.78 16.36 17.28
CA SER A 204 -3.09 15.32 18.05
C SER A 204 -1.70 15.10 17.48
N SER A 205 -0.69 14.96 18.35
CA SER A 205 0.68 14.64 17.94
C SER A 205 0.79 13.31 17.19
N ALA A 206 -0.16 12.38 17.39
CA ALA A 206 -0.23 11.12 16.64
C ALA A 206 -0.43 11.32 15.12
N LEU A 207 -0.90 12.50 14.70
CA LEU A 207 -1.11 12.84 13.29
C LEU A 207 0.11 13.53 12.65
N LEU A 208 1.17 13.83 13.40
CA LEU A 208 2.37 14.47 12.86
C LEU A 208 3.02 13.67 11.72
N PRO A 209 3.16 12.33 11.79
CA PRO A 209 3.68 11.56 10.68
C PRO A 209 2.81 11.70 9.43
N ALA A 210 1.49 11.66 9.59
CA ALA A 210 0.55 11.79 8.48
C ALA A 210 0.58 13.18 7.82
N GLN A 211 0.74 14.23 8.63
CA GLN A 211 0.95 15.59 8.16
C GLN A 211 2.26 15.71 7.37
N ALA A 212 3.37 15.17 7.89
CA ALA A 212 4.66 15.21 7.22
C ALA A 212 4.61 14.52 5.84
N VAL A 213 4.02 13.31 5.76
CA VAL A 213 3.86 12.59 4.50
C VAL A 213 2.93 13.33 3.54
N THR A 214 1.82 13.91 4.03
CA THR A 214 0.92 14.73 3.20
C THR A 214 1.68 15.90 2.57
N HIS A 215 2.46 16.63 3.37
CA HIS A 215 3.23 17.78 2.88
C HIS A 215 4.31 17.37 1.87
N ALA A 216 5.01 16.26 2.13
CA ALA A 216 6.01 15.73 1.20
C ALA A 216 5.36 15.30 -0.13
N THR A 217 4.25 14.57 -0.06
CA THR A 217 3.47 14.13 -1.23
C THR A 217 3.00 15.32 -2.07
N GLU A 218 2.43 16.36 -1.45
CA GLU A 218 2.00 17.54 -2.21
C GLU A 218 3.18 18.34 -2.79
N ASN A 219 4.37 18.27 -2.19
CA ASN A 219 5.58 18.89 -2.77
C ASN A 219 6.05 18.14 -4.03
N GLU A 220 5.93 16.81 -4.07
CA GLU A 220 6.21 16.01 -5.27
C GLU A 220 5.25 16.36 -6.41
N PHE A 221 3.97 16.53 -6.10
CA PHE A 221 2.98 17.00 -7.08
C PHE A 221 3.26 18.42 -7.61
N ALA A 222 3.76 19.32 -6.76
CA ALA A 222 4.14 20.66 -7.20
C ALA A 222 5.29 20.64 -8.22
N GLN A 223 6.22 19.68 -8.11
CA GLN A 223 7.36 19.54 -9.03
C GLN A 223 6.93 19.13 -10.43
N VAL A 224 5.80 18.41 -10.57
CA VAL A 224 5.21 18.08 -11.88
C VAL A 224 4.15 19.09 -12.35
N GLY A 225 3.96 20.19 -11.61
CA GLY A 225 3.09 21.30 -12.02
C GLY A 225 1.65 21.25 -11.50
N VAL A 226 1.32 20.33 -10.59
CA VAL A 226 0.02 20.31 -9.91
C VAL A 226 0.00 21.36 -8.79
N ASP A 227 -1.00 22.24 -8.82
CA ASP A 227 -1.14 23.31 -7.83
C ASP A 227 -1.57 22.76 -6.46
N LYS A 228 -0.70 22.90 -5.46
CA LYS A 228 -0.96 22.46 -4.08
C LYS A 228 -2.22 23.04 -3.47
N SER A 229 -2.59 24.28 -3.82
CA SER A 229 -3.79 24.94 -3.28
C SER A 229 -5.07 24.23 -3.73
N LYS A 230 -5.05 23.57 -4.89
CA LYS A 230 -6.17 22.84 -5.46
C LYS A 230 -6.30 21.41 -4.94
N ILE A 231 -5.24 20.82 -4.37
CA ILE A 231 -5.26 19.43 -3.90
C ILE A 231 -6.22 19.28 -2.71
N ILE A 232 -7.27 18.49 -2.91
CA ILE A 232 -8.29 18.16 -1.90
C ILE A 232 -8.06 16.82 -1.22
N PHE A 233 -7.24 15.96 -1.82
CA PHE A 233 -6.76 14.72 -1.23
C PHE A 233 -5.49 14.25 -1.94
N SER A 234 -4.56 13.65 -1.21
CA SER A 234 -3.37 13.00 -1.77
C SER A 234 -2.94 11.83 -0.89
N SER A 235 -2.30 10.84 -1.51
CA SER A 235 -1.75 9.69 -0.82
C SER A 235 -0.48 9.19 -1.53
N TRP A 236 0.39 8.56 -0.77
CA TRP A 236 1.59 7.84 -1.24
C TRP A 236 1.43 6.35 -0.92
N PHE A 237 2.00 5.50 -1.76
CA PHE A 237 2.05 4.06 -1.57
C PHE A 237 3.24 3.43 -2.31
N THR A 238 3.69 2.26 -1.83
CA THR A 238 4.67 1.42 -2.53
C THR A 238 3.98 0.29 -3.27
N THR A 239 4.56 -0.17 -4.37
CA THR A 239 4.14 -1.40 -5.06
C THR A 239 4.92 -2.61 -4.55
N ALA A 240 4.24 -3.75 -4.46
CA ALA A 240 4.85 -5.01 -4.05
C ALA A 240 6.04 -5.38 -4.94
N SER A 241 7.03 -6.10 -4.38
CA SER A 241 8.26 -6.50 -5.08
C SER A 241 8.05 -7.73 -5.96
N VAL A 242 7.02 -7.67 -6.83
CA VAL A 242 6.60 -8.77 -7.71
C VAL A 242 7.66 -9.04 -8.78
N GLY A 243 8.58 -9.95 -8.47
CA GLY A 243 9.70 -10.31 -9.34
C GLY A 243 10.91 -10.70 -8.52
N ASP A 244 11.27 -9.88 -7.54
CA ASP A 244 12.37 -10.16 -6.61
C ASP A 244 12.04 -11.36 -5.73
N VAL A 245 10.79 -11.48 -5.28
CA VAL A 245 10.30 -12.68 -4.57
C VAL A 245 10.48 -13.94 -5.41
N LEU A 246 10.13 -13.89 -6.70
CA LEU A 246 10.29 -15.02 -7.61
C LEU A 246 11.76 -15.32 -7.92
N PHE A 247 12.59 -14.29 -8.06
CA PHE A 247 14.03 -14.41 -8.26
C PHE A 247 14.70 -15.02 -7.04
N ALA A 248 14.34 -14.60 -5.83
CA ALA A 248 14.80 -15.16 -4.57
C ALA A 248 14.40 -16.63 -4.44
N ALA A 249 13.14 -16.98 -4.73
CA ALA A 249 12.68 -18.36 -4.74
C ALA A 249 13.44 -19.24 -5.75
N LYS A 250 13.71 -18.72 -6.95
CA LYS A 250 14.56 -19.40 -7.96
C LYS A 250 16.00 -19.57 -7.48
N SER A 251 16.56 -18.55 -6.83
CA SER A 251 17.93 -18.59 -6.30
C SER A 251 18.06 -19.59 -5.16
N ALA A 252 17.09 -19.63 -4.24
CA ALA A 252 17.01 -20.62 -3.17
C ALA A 252 16.87 -22.04 -3.74
N THR A 253 16.06 -22.20 -4.79
CA THR A 253 15.93 -23.49 -5.52
C THR A 253 17.26 -23.90 -6.17
N ALA A 254 17.98 -22.98 -6.81
CA ALA A 254 19.28 -23.27 -7.40
C ALA A 254 20.32 -23.67 -6.33
N LEU A 255 20.31 -23.00 -5.18
CA LEU A 255 21.15 -23.34 -4.03
C LEU A 255 20.81 -24.74 -3.48
N ALA A 256 19.52 -25.06 -3.38
CA ALA A 256 19.03 -26.38 -2.96
C ALA A 256 19.48 -27.49 -3.92
N ILE A 257 19.52 -27.23 -5.23
CA ILE A 257 20.04 -28.18 -6.23
C ILE A 257 21.55 -28.41 -6.06
N GLN A 258 22.31 -27.37 -5.72
CA GLN A 258 23.77 -27.47 -5.58
C GLN A 258 24.21 -28.11 -4.27
N ASN A 259 23.54 -27.75 -3.16
CA ASN A 259 24.00 -28.08 -1.81
C ASN A 259 23.09 -29.07 -1.07
N GLY A 260 22.01 -29.54 -1.71
CA GLY A 260 20.98 -30.36 -1.09
C GLY A 260 19.83 -29.51 -0.55
N ALA A 261 18.59 -29.95 -0.74
CA ALA A 261 17.39 -29.24 -0.35
C ALA A 261 17.30 -28.99 1.17
N GLU A 262 17.83 -29.91 1.97
CA GLU A 262 17.95 -29.82 3.42
C GLU A 262 18.85 -28.69 3.92
N SER A 263 19.75 -28.20 3.07
CA SER A 263 20.63 -27.07 3.42
C SER A 263 19.93 -25.71 3.31
N VAL A 264 18.82 -25.63 2.56
CA VAL A 264 18.10 -24.39 2.26
C VAL A 264 16.72 -24.36 2.92
N TRP A 265 15.95 -25.44 2.79
CA TRP A 265 14.56 -25.49 3.25
C TRP A 265 14.50 -26.04 4.68
N LYS A 266 14.66 -25.14 5.67
CA LYS A 266 14.66 -25.46 7.10
C LYS A 266 13.53 -24.73 7.83
N GLY A 267 13.25 -25.15 9.07
CA GLY A 267 12.29 -24.47 9.94
C GLY A 267 10.92 -24.31 9.29
N THR A 268 10.38 -23.10 9.30
CA THR A 268 9.06 -22.76 8.72
C THR A 268 9.07 -22.69 7.19
N ALA A 269 10.22 -22.80 6.52
CA ALA A 269 10.31 -22.81 5.05
C ALA A 269 9.85 -24.13 4.42
N LYS A 270 9.46 -25.12 5.23
CA LYS A 270 8.82 -26.37 4.83
C LYS A 270 7.75 -26.74 5.86
N ALA A 271 6.75 -27.52 5.46
CA ALA A 271 5.82 -28.10 6.42
C ALA A 271 6.54 -29.05 7.40
N GLU A 272 6.05 -29.13 8.64
CA GLU A 272 6.66 -29.93 9.71
C GLU A 272 6.70 -31.43 9.38
N ASP A 273 5.71 -31.91 8.64
CA ASP A 273 5.51 -33.31 8.26
C ASP A 273 6.38 -33.77 7.07
N ILE A 274 7.08 -32.85 6.39
CA ILE A 274 8.03 -33.20 5.34
C ILE A 274 9.25 -33.89 5.94
N THR A 275 9.41 -35.18 5.63
CA THR A 275 10.53 -36.01 6.09
C THR A 275 11.83 -35.66 5.36
N PRO A 276 13.01 -35.95 5.95
CA PRO A 276 14.30 -35.74 5.29
C PRO A 276 14.44 -36.50 3.95
N SER A 277 13.84 -37.68 3.82
CA SER A 277 13.88 -38.46 2.57
C SER A 277 13.07 -37.77 1.46
N GLN A 278 11.87 -37.27 1.77
CA GLN A 278 11.05 -36.49 0.84
C GLN A 278 11.73 -35.16 0.46
N LEU A 279 12.40 -34.51 1.41
CA LEU A 279 13.14 -33.29 1.14
C LEU A 279 14.34 -33.56 0.22
N SER A 280 15.07 -34.65 0.46
CA SER A 280 16.21 -35.05 -0.36
C SER A 280 15.85 -35.54 -1.77
N SER A 281 14.56 -35.83 -2.04
CA SER A 281 14.09 -36.19 -3.38
C SER A 281 13.67 -34.98 -4.20
N LEU A 282 13.64 -33.77 -3.62
CA LEU A 282 13.29 -32.55 -4.33
C LEU A 282 14.26 -32.24 -5.47
N PHE A 283 13.71 -31.68 -6.56
CA PHE A 283 14.45 -31.22 -7.73
C PHE A 283 15.25 -32.32 -8.44
N LYS A 284 14.94 -33.59 -8.19
CA LYS A 284 15.51 -34.72 -8.92
C LYS A 284 14.69 -35.01 -10.17
N ILE A 285 15.40 -35.08 -11.29
CA ILE A 285 14.87 -35.56 -12.57
C ILE A 285 15.56 -36.89 -12.82
N ASP A 286 14.76 -37.96 -12.92
CA ASP A 286 15.28 -39.22 -13.40
C ASP A 286 15.61 -39.09 -14.88
N LEU A 287 16.77 -39.62 -15.30
CA LEU A 287 17.10 -39.72 -16.72
C LEU A 287 15.96 -40.44 -17.46
N PRO A 288 15.35 -39.81 -18.49
CA PRO A 288 14.30 -40.45 -19.25
C PRO A 288 14.80 -41.76 -19.87
N THR A 289 14.05 -42.84 -19.69
CA THR A 289 14.34 -44.15 -20.27
C THR A 289 13.56 -44.33 -21.57
N ASP A 290 14.13 -45.08 -22.51
CA ASP A 290 13.45 -45.46 -23.75
C ASP A 290 12.14 -46.21 -23.43
N ALA A 291 11.05 -45.74 -24.01
CA ALA A 291 9.70 -46.29 -23.87
C ALA A 291 9.12 -46.76 -25.21
N GLY A 292 9.99 -46.98 -26.22
CA GLY A 292 9.65 -47.46 -27.54
C GLY A 292 9.61 -46.36 -28.60
N LYS A 293 8.85 -46.61 -29.68
CA LYS A 293 8.75 -45.72 -30.83
C LYS A 293 7.32 -45.28 -31.04
N THR A 294 7.15 -44.12 -31.69
CA THR A 294 5.85 -43.67 -32.17
C THR A 294 5.27 -44.65 -33.19
N VAL A 295 3.96 -44.52 -33.47
CA VAL A 295 3.29 -45.30 -34.52
C VAL A 295 4.06 -45.11 -35.84
N GLU A 296 4.33 -46.22 -36.53
CA GLU A 296 5.18 -46.29 -37.74
C GLU A 296 6.69 -46.02 -37.53
N GLY A 297 7.18 -45.93 -36.28
CA GLY A 297 8.61 -45.87 -35.99
C GLY A 297 9.29 -44.53 -36.33
N LYS A 298 8.51 -43.46 -36.51
CA LYS A 298 8.98 -42.14 -36.97
C LYS A 298 9.68 -41.30 -35.90
N GLY A 299 9.65 -41.73 -34.64
CA GLY A 299 10.33 -41.08 -33.53
C GLY A 299 10.49 -42.01 -32.34
N GLU A 300 11.43 -41.68 -31.46
CA GLU A 300 11.66 -42.36 -30.19
C GLU A 300 10.81 -41.73 -29.08
N ILE A 301 10.29 -42.55 -28.18
CA ILE A 301 9.52 -42.12 -27.01
C ILE A 301 10.42 -42.36 -25.80
N TYR A 302 10.60 -41.33 -24.99
CA TYR A 302 11.30 -41.42 -23.71
C TYR A 302 10.33 -41.12 -22.57
N LYS A 303 10.44 -41.86 -21.48
CA LYS A 303 9.65 -41.65 -20.26
C LYS A 303 10.58 -41.39 -19.08
N GLY A 304 10.37 -40.30 -18.37
CA GLY A 304 11.08 -39.99 -17.12
C GLY A 304 10.10 -39.61 -16.02
N ASN A 305 10.58 -39.61 -14.78
CA ASN A 305 9.88 -39.02 -13.65
C ASN A 305 10.57 -37.73 -13.25
N ILE A 306 9.78 -36.73 -12.87
CA ILE A 306 10.27 -35.48 -12.28
C ILE A 306 9.67 -35.41 -10.88
N THR A 307 10.52 -35.28 -9.86
CA THR A 307 10.05 -34.99 -8.51
C THR A 307 10.08 -33.49 -8.28
N LEU A 308 8.91 -32.86 -8.42
CA LEU A 308 8.73 -31.44 -8.12
C LEU A 308 8.47 -31.24 -6.62
N PRO A 309 8.90 -30.10 -6.07
CA PRO A 309 8.56 -29.75 -4.70
C PRO A 309 7.06 -29.51 -4.54
N TYR A 310 6.52 -30.09 -3.48
CA TYR A 310 5.21 -29.80 -2.96
C TYR A 310 5.41 -29.12 -1.61
N TYR A 311 5.17 -27.82 -1.58
CA TYR A 311 5.44 -26.96 -0.41
C TYR A 311 4.24 -26.85 0.54
N LEU A 312 3.11 -27.47 0.18
CA LEU A 312 1.91 -27.52 1.01
C LEU A 312 1.91 -28.78 1.87
N ASP A 313 1.10 -28.75 2.94
CA ASP A 313 0.80 -29.92 3.75
C ASP A 313 0.28 -31.06 2.85
N ILE A 314 0.74 -32.30 3.06
CA ILE A 314 0.33 -33.44 2.20
C ILE A 314 -0.96 -34.12 2.69
N ARG A 315 -1.50 -33.71 3.84
CA ARG A 315 -2.73 -34.26 4.40
C ARG A 315 -3.95 -33.62 3.72
N PRO A 316 -4.87 -34.42 3.14
CA PRO A 316 -6.01 -33.92 2.36
C PRO A 316 -6.93 -32.92 3.08
N ASP A 317 -7.01 -32.99 4.41
CA ASP A 317 -7.84 -32.16 5.27
C ASP A 317 -7.15 -30.87 5.75
N HIS A 318 -5.83 -30.76 5.59
CA HIS A 318 -5.05 -29.61 6.04
C HIS A 318 -4.53 -28.73 4.90
N PHE A 319 -4.21 -29.29 3.73
CA PHE A 319 -3.56 -28.50 2.67
C PHE A 319 -4.44 -27.38 2.10
N LEU A 320 -5.76 -27.52 2.15
CA LEU A 320 -6.72 -26.50 1.71
C LEU A 320 -6.93 -25.38 2.73
N THR A 321 -6.55 -25.61 3.99
CA THR A 321 -6.82 -24.71 5.12
C THR A 321 -5.54 -24.18 5.77
N THR A 322 -4.38 -24.68 5.34
CA THR A 322 -3.07 -24.23 5.81
C THR A 322 -2.62 -23.06 4.93
N PRO A 323 -2.56 -21.84 5.47
CA PRO A 323 -2.06 -20.69 4.72
C PRO A 323 -0.55 -20.84 4.49
N TRP A 324 -0.05 -20.17 3.46
CA TRP A 324 1.39 -20.02 3.28
C TRP A 324 1.96 -19.26 4.50
N GLN A 325 3.03 -19.80 5.06
CA GLN A 325 3.76 -19.14 6.15
C GLN A 325 5.14 -18.73 5.64
N SER A 326 5.61 -17.57 6.08
CA SER A 326 6.96 -17.15 5.71
C SER A 326 8.00 -18.10 6.32
N GLY A 327 8.93 -18.55 5.48
CA GLY A 327 10.05 -19.40 5.89
C GLY A 327 11.13 -18.67 6.70
N MET A 328 11.05 -17.34 6.76
CA MET A 328 11.96 -16.49 7.52
C MET A 328 11.27 -15.20 7.99
N PRO A 329 11.70 -14.58 9.10
CA PRO A 329 11.24 -13.24 9.46
C PRO A 329 11.54 -12.24 8.32
N SER A 330 10.69 -11.22 8.17
CA SER A 330 10.90 -10.15 7.18
C SER A 330 12.33 -9.61 7.25
N LEU A 331 13.00 -9.54 6.10
CA LEU A 331 14.34 -8.94 5.99
C LEU A 331 14.34 -7.48 6.45
N ALA A 332 13.24 -6.77 6.23
CA ALA A 332 13.07 -5.40 6.70
C ALA A 332 12.98 -5.36 8.24
N LYS A 333 12.26 -6.30 8.89
CA LYS A 333 12.28 -6.42 10.37
C LYS A 333 13.68 -6.70 10.90
N ILE A 334 14.40 -7.62 10.26
CA ILE A 334 15.79 -7.96 10.63
C ILE A 334 16.68 -6.71 10.50
N GLN A 335 16.66 -6.04 9.35
CA GLN A 335 17.44 -4.83 9.12
C GLN A 335 17.05 -3.70 10.08
N TYR A 336 15.76 -3.51 10.33
CA TYR A 336 15.25 -2.52 11.26
C TYR A 336 15.81 -2.75 12.66
N VAL A 337 15.75 -3.98 13.19
CA VAL A 337 16.32 -4.33 14.50
C VAL A 337 17.84 -4.16 14.51
N LEU A 338 18.54 -4.60 13.45
CA LEU A 338 20.00 -4.43 13.35
C LEU A 338 20.42 -2.95 13.33
N THR A 339 19.57 -2.07 12.80
CA THR A 339 19.84 -0.64 12.70
C THR A 339 19.41 0.11 13.98
N HIS A 340 18.17 -0.12 14.44
CA HIS A 340 17.49 0.69 15.47
C HIS A 340 17.28 -0.02 16.81
N GLY A 341 17.44 -1.35 16.87
CA GLY A 341 17.21 -2.15 18.08
C GLY A 341 18.23 -1.90 19.19
N SER A 342 18.00 -2.47 20.38
CA SER A 342 18.99 -2.43 21.46
C SER A 342 20.19 -3.34 21.15
N ASP A 343 21.34 -3.15 21.81
CA ASP A 343 22.51 -4.02 21.63
C ASP A 343 22.19 -5.50 21.91
N ALA A 344 21.29 -5.76 22.86
CA ALA A 344 20.81 -7.11 23.18
C ALA A 344 19.97 -7.69 22.03
N ASP A 345 19.05 -6.90 21.45
CA ASP A 345 18.23 -7.34 20.33
C ASP A 345 19.09 -7.59 19.08
N LYS A 346 20.06 -6.71 18.82
CA LYS A 346 21.03 -6.89 17.72
C LYS A 346 21.83 -8.17 17.88
N GLN A 347 22.35 -8.45 19.08
CA GLN A 347 23.06 -9.70 19.35
C GLN A 347 22.16 -10.93 19.19
N ALA A 348 20.93 -10.88 19.69
CA ALA A 348 19.99 -11.99 19.57
C ALA A 348 19.66 -12.29 18.10
N VAL A 349 19.36 -11.26 17.30
CA VAL A 349 19.10 -11.41 15.86
C VAL A 349 20.35 -11.94 15.14
N GLN A 350 21.54 -11.39 15.43
CA GLN A 350 22.79 -11.85 14.81
C GLN A 350 23.08 -13.31 15.14
N GLN A 351 22.81 -13.75 16.37
CA GLN A 351 23.00 -15.13 16.80
C GLN A 351 22.04 -16.08 16.07
N GLN A 352 20.76 -15.72 15.99
CA GLN A 352 19.77 -16.50 15.24
C GLN A 352 20.09 -16.59 13.74
N LEU A 353 20.62 -15.51 13.15
CA LEU A 353 21.07 -15.52 11.74
C LEU A 353 22.27 -16.45 11.50
N ASN A 354 23.15 -16.60 12.49
CA ASN A 354 24.30 -17.50 12.39
C ASN A 354 23.92 -18.98 12.58
N ASP A 355 22.76 -19.25 13.18
CA ASP A 355 22.26 -20.59 13.45
C ASP A 355 21.36 -21.15 12.30
N LEU A 356 21.03 -20.33 11.29
CA LEU A 356 20.26 -20.70 10.09
C LEU A 356 21.10 -21.46 9.05
#